data_AF-A0A0A9D674-F1
#
_entry.id   AF-A0A0A9D674-F1
#
_cell.length_a   1.000
_cell.length_b   1.000
_cell.length_c   1.000
_cell.angle_alpha   90.00
_cell.angle_beta   90.00
_cell.angle_gamma   90.00
#
_symmetry.space_group_name_H-M   'P 1'
#
loop_
_entity.id
_entity.type
_entity.pdbx_description
1 polymer ?
#
loop_
_entity_poly.entity_id
_entity_poly.type
_entity_poly.pdbx_seq_one_letter_code
_entity_poly.pdbx_strand_id
1 'polypeptide(L)'
;MSAGEEALRKEYVIGDEIGRGRFGTVRRCYAAATGEPFAVKSTAKAPLREADPLDLALAEQEPKVHLLASAPPAASRHVVALHAAFEDADAVHLVLDLCAGGDLFSLISARGRLPEPEAADLVAQLADGLAGCHRRGIAHRDVKPDNVFFDASGVLMLGDFGSAEWFGGGRPMTGLVGTPYYVAPEVVAGREYSEKVDVWSAGVVLYMMLSGTVPFYGATAGEIFESVLRGNLRFPSRAFASISPEAKDLMRRMLCKDVSRRFSAEQVLRHPWIVSRGGSAAVG
;
A
#
# COMPACT_ATOMS: atom_id res chain seq x y z
N MET A 1 -17.49 -2.86 27.85
CA MET A 1 -16.17 -2.60 27.26
C MET A 1 -15.43 -3.92 27.28
N SER A 2 -14.85 -4.31 26.16
CA SER A 2 -14.10 -5.55 26.02
C SER A 2 -12.71 -5.42 26.69
N ALA A 3 -12.06 -6.54 26.99
CA ALA A 3 -10.79 -6.55 27.73
C ALA A 3 -9.65 -5.84 26.96
N GLY A 4 -9.63 -5.95 25.63
CA GLY A 4 -8.64 -5.29 24.78
C GLY A 4 -8.84 -3.79 24.74
N GLU A 5 -10.09 -3.31 24.67
CA GLU A 5 -10.40 -1.89 24.74
C GLU A 5 -10.03 -1.30 26.12
N GLU A 6 -10.26 -2.04 27.21
CA GLU A 6 -9.87 -1.60 28.55
C GLU A 6 -8.35 -1.48 28.69
N ALA A 7 -7.59 -2.45 28.17
CA ALA A 7 -6.13 -2.41 28.16
C ALA A 7 -5.60 -1.22 27.34
N LEU A 8 -6.13 -1.02 26.14
CA LEU A 8 -5.80 0.13 25.30
C LEU A 8 -6.03 1.46 26.04
N ARG A 9 -7.18 1.62 26.72
CA ARG A 9 -7.52 2.87 27.44
C ARG A 9 -6.71 3.11 28.70
N LYS A 10 -6.03 2.09 29.24
CA LYS A 10 -5.07 2.27 30.35
C LYS A 10 -3.77 2.91 29.89
N GLU A 11 -3.36 2.63 28.65
CA GLU A 11 -2.09 3.08 28.10
C GLU A 11 -2.22 4.29 27.16
N TYR A 12 -3.41 4.49 26.57
CA TYR A 12 -3.64 5.54 25.57
C TYR A 12 -4.96 6.30 25.80
N VAL A 13 -4.90 7.62 25.61
CA VAL A 13 -6.07 8.49 25.57
C VAL A 13 -6.56 8.59 24.13
N ILE A 14 -7.77 8.08 23.87
CA ILE A 14 -8.38 8.04 22.53
C ILE A 14 -9.09 9.36 22.24
N GLY A 15 -8.77 9.96 21.10
CA GLY A 15 -9.34 11.22 20.61
C GLY A 15 -10.25 11.03 19.39
N ASP A 16 -10.24 12.03 18.51
CA ASP A 16 -11.15 12.13 17.38
C ASP A 16 -10.92 11.06 16.30
N GLU A 17 -12.00 10.73 15.59
CA GLU A 17 -11.94 9.91 14.37
C GLU A 17 -11.26 10.71 13.25
N ILE A 18 -10.19 10.15 12.70
CA ILE A 18 -9.39 10.74 11.62
C ILE A 18 -9.53 9.98 10.31
N GLY A 19 -10.13 8.79 10.34
CA GLY A 19 -10.40 8.00 9.15
C GLY A 19 -11.31 6.82 9.43
N ARG A 20 -11.95 6.32 8.38
CA ARG A 20 -12.76 5.11 8.43
C ARG A 20 -12.51 4.32 7.15
N GLY A 21 -11.96 3.13 7.30
CA GLY A 21 -11.66 2.22 6.20
C GLY A 21 -12.69 1.10 6.10
N ARG A 22 -12.44 0.17 5.16
CA ARG A 22 -13.26 -1.04 4.97
C ARG A 22 -13.38 -1.90 6.23
N PHE A 23 -12.31 -1.99 7.02
CA PHE A 23 -12.21 -2.92 8.14
C PHE A 23 -12.38 -2.28 9.51
N GLY A 24 -12.44 -0.94 9.60
CA GLY A 24 -12.42 -0.31 10.91
C GLY A 24 -12.34 1.21 10.93
N THR A 25 -12.34 1.75 12.14
CA THR A 25 -12.19 3.18 12.41
C THR A 25 -10.75 3.48 12.85
N VAL A 26 -10.20 4.57 12.33
CA VAL A 26 -8.91 5.12 12.76
C VAL A 26 -9.17 6.38 13.58
N ARG A 27 -8.67 6.40 14.81
CA ARG A 27 -8.75 7.56 15.69
C ARG A 27 -7.37 8.07 16.01
N ARG A 28 -7.24 9.37 16.27
CA ARG A 28 -6.04 9.90 16.92
C ARG A 28 -6.02 9.41 18.36
N CYS A 29 -4.85 9.10 18.90
CA CYS A 29 -4.68 8.79 20.31
C CYS A 29 -3.35 9.35 20.83
N TYR A 30 -3.19 9.36 22.15
CA TYR A 30 -1.99 9.88 22.81
C TYR A 30 -1.54 8.91 23.89
N ALA A 31 -0.25 8.60 23.96
CA ALA A 31 0.27 7.78 25.05
C ALA A 31 0.00 8.47 26.40
N ALA A 32 -0.63 7.77 27.34
CA ALA A 32 -1.06 8.35 28.61
C ALA A 32 0.12 8.83 29.47
N ALA A 33 1.28 8.16 29.35
CA ALA A 33 2.47 8.49 30.12
C ALA A 33 3.26 9.71 29.56
N THR A 34 3.29 9.88 28.24
CA THR A 34 4.18 10.86 27.57
C THR A 34 3.44 11.97 26.84
N GLY A 35 2.17 11.78 26.53
CA GLY A 35 1.39 12.68 25.65
C GLY A 35 1.78 12.58 24.18
N GLU A 36 2.65 11.64 23.80
CA GLU A 36 3.09 11.47 22.42
C GLU A 36 1.93 11.04 21.51
N PRO A 37 1.77 11.66 20.32
CA PRO A 37 0.63 11.41 19.44
C PRO A 37 0.81 10.16 18.56
N PHE A 38 -0.28 9.40 18.41
CA PHE A 38 -0.37 8.20 17.58
C PHE A 38 -1.71 8.15 16.85
N ALA A 39 -1.87 7.14 15.99
CA ALA A 39 -3.16 6.71 15.47
C ALA A 39 -3.51 5.33 16.03
N VAL A 40 -4.78 5.08 16.31
CA VAL A 40 -5.28 3.75 16.65
C VAL A 40 -6.28 3.28 15.61
N LYS A 41 -5.96 2.21 14.90
CA LYS A 41 -6.88 1.51 14.00
C LYS A 41 -7.60 0.42 14.80
N SER A 42 -8.93 0.47 14.83
CA SER A 42 -9.77 -0.51 15.51
C SER A 42 -10.62 -1.27 14.50
N THR A 43 -10.41 -2.58 14.41
CA THR A 43 -11.07 -3.51 13.49
C THR A 43 -12.01 -4.41 14.28
N ALA A 44 -13.32 -4.28 14.06
CA ALA A 44 -14.32 -5.13 14.70
C ALA A 44 -14.39 -6.50 14.00
N LYS A 45 -14.38 -7.59 14.78
CA LYS A 45 -14.39 -8.96 14.26
C LYS A 45 -15.78 -9.45 13.86
N ALA A 46 -16.84 -8.95 14.49
CA ALA A 46 -18.20 -9.43 14.24
C ALA A 46 -18.65 -9.28 12.77
N PRO A 47 -18.48 -8.10 12.11
CA PRO A 47 -18.84 -7.98 10.68
C PRO A 47 -18.02 -8.89 9.76
N LEU A 48 -16.76 -9.17 10.12
CA LEU A 48 -15.88 -10.02 9.32
C LEU A 48 -16.27 -11.50 9.42
N ARG A 49 -16.72 -11.95 10.60
CA ARG A 49 -17.26 -13.31 10.80
C ARG A 49 -18.48 -13.59 9.92
N GLU A 50 -19.28 -12.57 9.66
CA GLU A 50 -20.50 -12.68 8.86
C GLU A 50 -20.24 -12.56 7.35
N ALA A 51 -19.21 -11.81 6.95
CA ALA A 51 -18.95 -11.47 5.55
C ALA A 51 -18.06 -12.48 4.82
N ASP A 52 -16.81 -12.67 5.28
CA ASP A 52 -15.81 -13.49 4.58
C ASP A 52 -14.79 -14.06 5.59
N PRO A 53 -14.65 -15.40 5.70
CA PRO A 53 -13.63 -16.03 6.53
C PRO A 53 -12.20 -15.54 6.25
N LEU A 54 -11.90 -15.14 5.01
CA LEU A 54 -10.60 -14.58 4.65
C LEU A 54 -10.36 -13.23 5.34
N ASP A 55 -11.34 -12.33 5.32
CA ASP A 55 -11.22 -11.00 5.95
C ASP A 55 -11.00 -11.12 7.47
N LEU A 56 -11.67 -12.07 8.13
CA LEU A 56 -11.43 -12.35 9.56
C LEU A 56 -10.01 -12.86 9.81
N ALA A 57 -9.55 -13.83 9.02
CA ALA A 57 -8.21 -14.38 9.15
C ALA A 57 -7.13 -13.31 8.95
N LEU A 58 -7.35 -12.39 8.00
CA LEU A 58 -6.43 -11.27 7.76
C LEU A 58 -6.40 -10.30 8.94
N ALA A 59 -7.55 -9.93 9.51
CA ALA A 59 -7.62 -9.07 10.69
C ALA A 59 -6.88 -9.67 11.90
N GLU A 60 -6.97 -10.99 12.11
CA GLU A 60 -6.27 -11.69 13.21
C GLU A 60 -4.76 -11.83 12.96
N GLN A 61 -4.32 -11.82 11.71
CA GLN A 61 -2.89 -11.88 11.36
C GLN A 61 -2.24 -10.50 11.25
N GLU A 62 -3.02 -9.43 11.00
CA GLU A 62 -2.55 -8.06 10.81
C GLU A 62 -1.52 -7.61 11.87
N PRO A 63 -1.74 -7.78 13.20
CA PRO A 63 -0.75 -7.37 14.20
C PRO A 63 0.62 -8.02 13.99
N LYS A 64 0.65 -9.31 13.65
CA LYS A 64 1.89 -10.08 13.49
C LYS A 64 2.64 -9.68 12.23
N VAL A 65 1.93 -9.60 11.10
CA VAL A 65 2.56 -9.23 9.82
C VAL A 65 3.02 -7.77 9.83
N HIS A 66 2.26 -6.85 10.43
CA HIS A 66 2.64 -5.46 10.56
C HIS A 66 3.85 -5.31 11.48
N LEU A 67 3.87 -5.98 12.65
CA LEU A 67 5.04 -5.99 13.52
C LEU A 67 6.29 -6.46 12.78
N LEU A 68 6.19 -7.57 12.03
CA LEU A 68 7.33 -8.07 11.25
C LEU A 68 7.80 -7.06 10.20
N ALA A 69 6.86 -6.37 9.52
CA ALA A 69 7.17 -5.36 8.51
C ALA A 69 7.90 -4.14 9.08
N SER A 70 7.45 -3.65 10.26
CA SER A 70 7.96 -2.41 10.85
C SER A 70 9.01 -2.61 11.95
N ALA A 71 9.34 -3.84 12.35
CA ALA A 71 10.31 -4.09 13.41
C ALA A 71 11.76 -3.72 13.02
N PRO A 72 12.48 -2.92 13.84
CA PRO A 72 13.92 -2.67 13.71
C PRO A 72 14.77 -3.95 13.81
N PRO A 73 16.04 -3.96 13.35
CA PRO A 73 16.80 -2.84 12.77
C PRO A 73 16.63 -2.68 11.26
N ALA A 74 16.01 -3.64 10.57
CA ALA A 74 15.98 -3.66 9.11
C ALA A 74 14.73 -3.00 8.50
N ALA A 75 13.85 -2.38 9.31
CA ALA A 75 12.59 -1.83 8.83
C ALA A 75 12.88 -0.66 7.88
N SER A 76 12.13 -0.58 6.78
CA SER A 76 12.20 0.63 5.95
C SER A 76 11.54 1.76 6.71
N ARG A 77 12.14 2.95 6.67
CA ARG A 77 11.54 4.20 7.17
C ARG A 77 10.25 4.60 6.43
N HIS A 78 9.96 3.93 5.31
CA HIS A 78 8.79 4.18 4.46
C HIS A 78 7.64 3.19 4.77
N VAL A 79 7.60 2.63 5.98
CA VAL A 79 6.52 1.78 6.49
C VAL A 79 6.04 2.37 7.81
N VAL A 80 4.73 2.56 7.95
CA VAL A 80 4.09 3.01 9.21
C VAL A 80 4.44 2.02 10.32
N ALA A 81 5.00 2.48 11.44
CA ALA A 81 5.36 1.61 12.54
C ALA A 81 4.14 1.18 13.37
N LEU A 82 4.13 -0.09 13.78
CA LEU A 82 3.26 -0.62 14.83
C LEU A 82 3.97 -0.50 16.18
N HIS A 83 3.34 0.23 17.12
CA HIS A 83 3.86 0.48 18.47
C HIS A 83 3.27 -0.48 19.50
N ALA A 84 1.97 -0.76 19.40
CA ALA A 84 1.27 -1.68 20.28
C ALA A 84 0.08 -2.31 19.58
N ALA A 85 -0.29 -3.51 20.00
CA ALA A 85 -1.50 -4.19 19.56
C ALA A 85 -2.28 -4.69 20.77
N PHE A 86 -3.58 -4.43 20.78
CA PHE A 86 -4.51 -4.91 21.79
C PHE A 86 -5.60 -5.72 21.10
N GLU A 87 -5.92 -6.89 21.63
CA GLU A 87 -6.86 -7.79 20.99
C GLU A 87 -7.76 -8.44 22.03
N ASP A 88 -9.01 -8.64 21.65
CA ASP A 88 -9.97 -9.44 22.39
C ASP A 88 -10.91 -10.22 21.45
N ALA A 89 -11.99 -10.77 22.00
CA ALA A 89 -12.96 -11.54 21.24
C ALA A 89 -13.74 -10.70 20.21
N ASP A 90 -13.81 -9.39 20.39
CA ASP A 90 -14.67 -8.50 19.62
C ASP A 90 -13.89 -7.64 18.63
N ALA A 91 -12.65 -7.28 18.93
CA ALA A 91 -11.86 -6.37 18.11
C ALA A 91 -10.34 -6.61 18.16
N VAL A 92 -9.66 -6.04 17.15
CA VAL A 92 -8.21 -5.83 17.10
C VAL A 92 -7.96 -4.32 17.09
N HIS A 93 -7.07 -3.82 17.93
CA HIS A 93 -6.66 -2.43 18.02
C HIS A 93 -5.16 -2.30 17.79
N LEU A 94 -4.75 -1.52 16.80
CA LEU A 94 -3.36 -1.30 16.43
C LEU A 94 -2.98 0.15 16.68
N VAL A 95 -1.99 0.39 17.53
CA VAL A 95 -1.41 1.72 17.75
C VAL A 95 -0.26 1.91 16.77
N LEU A 96 -0.37 2.92 15.93
CA LEU A 96 0.44 3.17 14.75
C LEU A 96 1.04 4.58 14.77
N ASP A 97 2.09 4.81 13.97
CA ASP A 97 2.54 6.17 13.67
C ASP A 97 1.39 7.05 13.18
N LEU A 98 1.31 8.28 13.70
CA LEU A 98 0.37 9.27 13.19
C LEU A 98 0.91 9.94 11.93
N CYS A 99 0.35 9.57 10.77
CA CYS A 99 0.67 10.20 9.49
C CYS A 99 -0.10 11.52 9.30
N ALA A 100 0.48 12.63 9.78
CA ALA A 100 -0.21 13.93 9.79
C ALA A 100 -0.21 14.68 8.43
N GLY A 101 0.57 14.22 7.44
CA GLY A 101 0.71 14.86 6.13
C GLY A 101 -0.38 14.50 5.10
N GLY A 102 -1.37 13.69 5.50
CA GLY A 102 -2.43 13.20 4.61
C GLY A 102 -1.98 12.02 3.76
N ASP A 103 -2.77 11.70 2.74
CA ASP A 103 -2.56 10.56 1.84
C ASP A 103 -2.28 11.00 0.38
N LEU A 104 -1.70 10.09 -0.40
CA LEU A 104 -1.34 10.32 -1.80
C LEU A 104 -2.58 10.51 -2.69
N PHE A 105 -3.72 9.89 -2.37
CA PHE A 105 -4.96 10.11 -3.12
C PHE A 105 -5.40 11.57 -3.04
N SER A 106 -5.41 12.14 -1.84
CA SER A 106 -5.72 13.53 -1.55
C SER A 106 -4.75 14.48 -2.27
N LEU A 107 -3.46 14.17 -2.28
CA LEU A 107 -2.44 14.94 -3.02
C LEU A 107 -2.71 14.96 -4.53
N ILE A 108 -2.93 13.79 -5.13
CA ILE A 108 -3.23 13.67 -6.58
C ILE A 108 -4.56 14.34 -6.91
N SER A 109 -5.58 14.20 -6.06
CA SER A 109 -6.90 14.81 -6.27
C SER A 109 -6.83 16.33 -6.23
N ALA A 110 -6.03 16.91 -5.33
CA ALA A 110 -5.87 18.35 -5.20
C ALA A 110 -5.01 18.96 -6.32
N ARG A 111 -3.94 18.29 -6.74
CA ARG A 111 -2.94 18.85 -7.68
C ARG A 111 -3.06 18.32 -9.11
N GLY A 112 -3.79 17.24 -9.33
CA GLY A 112 -3.83 16.53 -10.60
C GLY A 112 -2.53 15.76 -10.87
N ARG A 113 -1.91 16.01 -12.03
CA ARG A 113 -0.70 15.31 -12.46
C ARG A 113 0.52 15.85 -11.73
N LEU A 114 1.36 14.95 -11.23
CA LEU A 114 2.63 15.30 -10.62
C LEU A 114 3.73 15.41 -11.69
N PRO A 115 4.67 16.37 -11.56
CA PRO A 115 5.88 16.40 -12.38
C PRO A 115 6.70 15.13 -12.18
N GLU A 116 7.42 14.70 -13.22
CA GLU A 116 8.22 13.47 -13.17
C GLU A 116 9.25 13.43 -12.04
N PRO A 117 9.99 14.50 -11.71
CA PRO A 117 10.94 14.45 -10.60
C PRO A 117 10.26 14.18 -9.25
N GLU A 118 9.11 14.80 -9.01
CA GLU A 118 8.32 14.59 -7.80
C GLU A 118 7.75 13.17 -7.76
N ALA A 119 7.18 12.69 -8.87
CA ALA A 119 6.67 11.33 -8.97
C ALA A 119 7.79 10.28 -8.81
N ALA A 120 8.99 10.52 -9.34
CA ALA A 120 10.13 9.62 -9.21
C ALA A 120 10.59 9.50 -7.75
N ASP A 121 10.65 10.62 -7.02
CA ASP A 121 10.98 10.63 -5.59
C ASP A 121 9.94 9.85 -4.77
N LEU A 122 8.65 10.00 -5.07
CA LEU A 122 7.57 9.25 -4.40
C LEU A 122 7.61 7.75 -4.73
N VAL A 123 7.83 7.38 -6.00
CA VAL A 123 7.98 5.97 -6.38
C VAL A 123 9.22 5.35 -5.75
N ALA A 124 10.32 6.09 -5.62
CA ALA A 124 11.51 5.60 -4.94
C ALA A 124 11.21 5.24 -3.48
N GLN A 125 10.51 6.13 -2.75
CA GLN A 125 10.15 5.89 -1.35
C GLN A 125 9.17 4.71 -1.21
N LEU A 126 8.15 4.65 -2.06
CA LEU A 126 7.19 3.52 -2.07
C LEU A 126 7.89 2.20 -2.39
N ALA A 127 8.77 2.18 -3.38
CA ALA A 127 9.53 0.99 -3.75
C ALA A 127 10.51 0.56 -2.64
N ASP A 128 11.10 1.50 -1.88
CA ASP A 128 11.94 1.16 -0.72
C ASP A 128 11.12 0.52 0.41
N GLY A 129 9.94 1.08 0.72
CA GLY A 129 9.01 0.48 1.66
C GLY A 129 8.63 -0.96 1.28
N LEU A 130 8.21 -1.15 0.03
CA LEU A 130 7.86 -2.46 -0.51
C LEU A 130 9.04 -3.44 -0.50
N ALA A 131 10.23 -3.01 -0.93
CA ALA A 131 11.43 -3.85 -0.88
C ALA A 131 11.76 -4.27 0.56
N GLY A 132 11.55 -3.38 1.54
CA GLY A 132 11.68 -3.67 2.97
C GLY A 132 10.75 -4.77 3.46
N CYS A 133 9.47 -4.74 3.03
CA CYS A 133 8.48 -5.78 3.31
C CYS A 133 8.82 -7.10 2.59
N HIS A 134 9.17 -7.02 1.31
CA HIS A 134 9.42 -8.19 0.45
C HIS A 134 10.62 -9.02 0.95
N ARG A 135 11.69 -8.36 1.43
CA ARG A 135 12.84 -9.04 2.07
C ARG A 135 12.48 -9.83 3.33
N ARG A 136 11.35 -9.51 3.98
CA ARG A 136 10.82 -10.22 5.15
C ARG A 136 9.79 -11.28 4.80
N GLY A 137 9.54 -11.50 3.51
CA GLY A 137 8.51 -12.40 3.04
C GLY A 137 7.10 -11.85 3.28
N ILE A 138 6.91 -10.53 3.26
CA ILE A 138 5.59 -9.90 3.46
C ILE A 138 5.16 -9.21 2.18
N ALA A 139 3.97 -9.54 1.69
CA ALA A 139 3.32 -8.82 0.59
C ALA A 139 2.19 -7.96 1.15
N HIS A 140 2.06 -6.72 0.68
CA HIS A 140 1.09 -5.76 1.18
C HIS A 140 -0.32 -6.01 0.62
N ARG A 141 -0.41 -6.34 -0.67
CA ARG A 141 -1.61 -6.73 -1.44
C ARG A 141 -2.73 -5.71 -1.60
N ASP A 142 -2.68 -4.57 -0.92
CA ASP A 142 -3.60 -3.45 -1.15
C ASP A 142 -2.87 -2.10 -1.28
N VAL A 143 -1.79 -2.08 -2.08
CA VAL A 143 -1.09 -0.82 -2.41
C VAL A 143 -1.99 0.04 -3.30
N LYS A 144 -2.34 1.21 -2.81
CA LYS A 144 -3.15 2.22 -3.50
C LYS A 144 -2.87 3.60 -2.91
N PRO A 145 -3.21 4.71 -3.58
CA PRO A 145 -2.91 6.04 -3.10
C PRO A 145 -3.50 6.34 -1.70
N ASP A 146 -4.65 5.75 -1.36
CA ASP A 146 -5.30 5.89 -0.04
C ASP A 146 -4.48 5.28 1.12
N ASN A 147 -3.64 4.28 0.82
CA ASN A 147 -2.81 3.56 1.80
C ASN A 147 -1.34 4.04 1.80
N VAL A 148 -1.05 5.09 1.03
CA VAL A 148 0.26 5.73 0.95
C VAL A 148 0.14 7.10 1.58
N PHE A 149 0.69 7.23 2.80
CA PHE A 149 0.55 8.42 3.63
C PHE A 149 1.82 9.26 3.64
N PHE A 150 1.72 10.45 4.23
CA PHE A 150 2.85 11.31 4.52
C PHE A 150 2.96 11.57 6.02
N ASP A 151 4.17 11.53 6.55
CA ASP A 151 4.44 12.02 7.90
C ASP A 151 4.39 13.56 7.96
N ALA A 152 4.62 14.14 9.14
CA ALA A 152 4.60 15.59 9.33
C ALA A 152 5.71 16.33 8.55
N SER A 153 6.75 15.63 8.10
CA SER A 153 7.86 16.18 7.31
C SER A 153 7.68 16.01 5.79
N GLY A 154 6.60 15.34 5.36
CA GLY A 154 6.32 15.05 3.96
C GLY A 154 7.01 13.79 3.43
N VAL A 155 7.53 12.94 4.32
CA VAL A 155 8.11 11.64 3.92
C VAL A 155 6.99 10.63 3.73
N LEU A 156 7.07 9.87 2.63
CA LEU A 156 6.07 8.85 2.29
C LEU A 156 6.19 7.65 3.23
N MET A 157 5.05 7.19 3.75
CA MET A 157 4.92 6.01 4.59
C MET A 157 3.81 5.09 4.06
N LEU A 158 4.15 3.83 3.79
CA LEU A 158 3.19 2.78 3.43
C LEU A 158 2.48 2.28 4.68
N GLY A 159 1.15 2.35 4.69
CA GLY A 159 0.32 1.92 5.81
C GLY A 159 -0.81 0.98 5.40
N ASP A 160 -1.63 0.59 6.37
CA ASP A 160 -2.75 -0.35 6.24
C ASP A 160 -2.35 -1.77 5.76
N PHE A 161 -1.83 -2.56 6.69
CA PHE A 161 -1.43 -3.95 6.47
C PHE A 161 -2.60 -4.94 6.62
N GLY A 162 -3.86 -4.47 6.63
CA GLY A 162 -5.03 -5.31 6.83
C GLY A 162 -5.29 -6.34 5.73
N SER A 163 -4.65 -6.19 4.56
CA SER A 163 -4.64 -7.21 3.50
C SER A 163 -3.31 -7.94 3.38
N ALA A 164 -2.30 -7.61 4.20
CA ALA A 164 -0.96 -8.15 4.05
C ALA A 164 -0.91 -9.63 4.45
N GLU A 165 0.03 -10.36 3.85
CA GLU A 165 0.25 -11.77 4.17
C GLU A 165 1.73 -12.12 4.09
N TRP A 166 2.13 -13.05 4.96
CA TRP A 166 3.48 -13.59 4.99
C TRP A 166 3.60 -14.79 4.04
N PHE A 167 4.44 -14.68 3.02
CA PHE A 167 4.74 -15.69 2.00
C PHE A 167 6.12 -16.35 2.20
N GLY A 168 6.79 -16.10 3.33
CA GLY A 168 8.08 -16.70 3.64
C GLY A 168 8.05 -18.23 3.65
N GLY A 169 9.21 -18.85 3.39
CA GLY A 169 9.32 -20.32 3.32
C GLY A 169 8.77 -20.95 2.04
N GLY A 170 8.55 -20.16 0.98
CA GLY A 170 8.10 -20.65 -0.33
C GLY A 170 6.60 -20.95 -0.40
N ARG A 171 5.81 -20.45 0.57
CA ARG A 171 4.36 -20.61 0.58
C ARG A 171 3.72 -19.58 -0.37
N PRO A 172 3.07 -20.01 -1.47
CA PRO A 172 2.33 -19.09 -2.31
C PRO A 172 1.09 -18.55 -1.57
N MET A 173 0.71 -17.33 -1.92
CA MET A 173 -0.54 -16.73 -1.48
C MET A 173 -1.65 -16.99 -2.49
N THR A 174 -2.90 -16.98 -2.02
CA THR A 174 -4.11 -17.16 -2.84
C THR A 174 -5.22 -16.23 -2.36
N GLY A 175 -6.26 -16.06 -3.17
CA GLY A 175 -7.45 -15.27 -2.83
C GLY A 175 -7.50 -13.94 -3.59
N LEU A 176 -8.70 -13.42 -3.80
CA LEU A 176 -8.92 -12.13 -4.46
C LEU A 176 -8.99 -11.04 -3.39
N VAL A 177 -7.87 -10.41 -3.10
CA VAL A 177 -7.75 -9.30 -2.14
C VAL A 177 -7.28 -8.02 -2.84
N GLY A 178 -7.57 -6.88 -2.23
CA GLY A 178 -7.19 -5.56 -2.72
C GLY A 178 -8.29 -4.83 -3.50
N THR A 179 -8.00 -3.59 -3.84
CA THR A 179 -8.96 -2.68 -4.49
C THR A 179 -8.93 -2.83 -6.02
N PRO A 180 -10.08 -3.04 -6.72
CA PRO A 180 -10.13 -3.58 -8.09
C PRO A 180 -9.19 -2.94 -9.13
N TYR A 181 -9.02 -1.62 -9.11
CA TYR A 181 -8.16 -0.90 -10.06
C TYR A 181 -6.66 -1.22 -9.93
N TYR A 182 -6.24 -1.70 -8.76
CA TYR A 182 -4.83 -1.90 -8.41
C TYR A 182 -4.45 -3.39 -8.39
N VAL A 183 -5.42 -4.30 -8.46
CA VAL A 183 -5.16 -5.75 -8.36
C VAL A 183 -4.42 -6.27 -9.59
N ALA A 184 -3.44 -7.15 -9.37
CA ALA A 184 -2.64 -7.76 -10.43
C ALA A 184 -3.38 -8.87 -11.20
N PRO A 185 -3.03 -9.16 -12.47
CA PRO A 185 -3.76 -10.13 -13.30
C PRO A 185 -3.78 -11.55 -12.73
N GLU A 186 -2.69 -11.98 -12.09
CA GLU A 186 -2.60 -13.31 -11.47
C GLU A 186 -3.53 -13.46 -10.26
N VAL A 187 -3.79 -12.38 -9.51
CA VAL A 187 -4.75 -12.37 -8.40
C VAL A 187 -6.17 -12.46 -8.94
N VAL A 188 -6.51 -11.66 -9.97
CA VAL A 188 -7.82 -11.71 -10.65
C VAL A 188 -8.07 -13.08 -11.30
N ALA A 189 -7.02 -13.72 -11.82
CA ALA A 189 -7.10 -15.06 -12.41
C ALA A 189 -7.21 -16.19 -11.37
N GLY A 190 -7.21 -15.89 -10.07
CA GLY A 190 -7.27 -16.88 -9.00
C GLY A 190 -6.06 -17.80 -8.95
N ARG A 191 -4.90 -17.34 -9.42
CA ARG A 191 -3.65 -18.11 -9.40
C ARG A 191 -2.93 -17.92 -8.07
N GLU A 192 -1.99 -18.79 -7.79
CA GLU A 192 -0.99 -18.56 -6.75
C GLU A 192 -0.10 -17.37 -7.12
N TYR A 193 0.23 -16.55 -6.13
CA TYR A 193 1.05 -15.35 -6.32
C TYR A 193 1.98 -15.07 -5.13
N SER A 194 2.94 -14.17 -5.37
CA SER A 194 3.94 -13.70 -4.39
C SER A 194 3.96 -12.16 -4.35
N GLU A 195 5.07 -11.57 -3.92
CA GLU A 195 5.28 -10.15 -3.68
C GLU A 195 5.12 -9.23 -4.90
N LYS A 196 5.28 -9.76 -6.13
CA LYS A 196 5.24 -8.94 -7.36
C LYS A 196 3.87 -8.36 -7.67
N VAL A 197 2.83 -8.78 -6.97
CA VAL A 197 1.51 -8.13 -7.02
C VAL A 197 1.59 -6.69 -6.53
N ASP A 198 2.43 -6.40 -5.53
CA ASP A 198 2.60 -5.04 -5.00
C ASP A 198 3.29 -4.11 -6.01
N VAL A 199 4.21 -4.65 -6.81
CA VAL A 199 4.91 -3.88 -7.85
C VAL A 199 3.95 -3.51 -8.99
N TRP A 200 3.00 -4.39 -9.31
CA TRP A 200 1.94 -4.06 -10.25
C TRP A 200 1.09 -2.90 -9.72
N SER A 201 0.62 -3.02 -8.47
CA SER A 201 -0.17 -1.98 -7.81
C SER A 201 0.57 -0.64 -7.75
N ALA A 202 1.86 -0.64 -7.39
CA ALA A 202 2.72 0.55 -7.42
C ALA A 202 2.88 1.13 -8.84
N GLY A 203 2.89 0.28 -9.87
CA GLY A 203 2.89 0.71 -11.28
C GLY A 203 1.60 1.43 -11.67
N VAL A 204 0.45 0.98 -11.15
CA VAL A 204 -0.85 1.66 -11.31
C VAL A 204 -0.81 3.02 -10.61
N VAL A 205 -0.25 3.09 -9.40
CA VAL A 205 -0.06 4.36 -8.65
C VAL A 205 0.82 5.34 -9.44
N LEU A 206 1.96 4.89 -9.99
CA LEU A 206 2.81 5.72 -10.86
C LEU A 206 2.06 6.23 -12.10
N TYR A 207 1.32 5.36 -12.77
CA TYR A 207 0.51 5.75 -13.93
C TYR A 207 -0.53 6.82 -13.54
N MET A 208 -1.15 6.69 -12.36
CA MET A 208 -2.10 7.68 -11.84
C MET A 208 -1.44 9.00 -11.50
N MET A 209 -0.27 9.00 -10.86
CA MET A 209 0.48 10.23 -10.56
C MET A 209 0.83 11.02 -11.82
N LEU A 210 1.25 10.36 -12.90
CA LEU A 210 1.69 11.05 -14.12
C LEU A 210 0.54 11.42 -15.07
N SER A 211 -0.59 10.70 -15.03
CA SER A 211 -1.69 10.89 -15.99
C SER A 211 -2.97 11.47 -15.39
N GLY A 212 -3.17 11.32 -14.08
CA GLY A 212 -4.43 11.60 -13.38
C GLY A 212 -5.53 10.58 -13.65
N THR A 213 -5.20 9.42 -14.24
CA THR A 213 -6.15 8.34 -14.58
C THR A 213 -5.56 6.97 -14.25
N VAL A 214 -6.36 5.91 -14.23
CA VAL A 214 -5.88 4.52 -14.09
C VAL A 214 -5.66 3.85 -15.45
N PRO A 215 -4.73 2.90 -15.59
CA PRO A 215 -4.42 2.25 -16.86
C PRO A 215 -5.47 1.20 -17.28
N PHE A 216 -6.13 0.57 -16.30
CA PHE A 216 -7.17 -0.43 -16.51
C PHE A 216 -8.46 0.08 -15.84
N TYR A 217 -9.50 0.28 -16.64
CA TYR A 217 -10.77 0.85 -16.21
C TYR A 217 -11.96 0.10 -16.80
N GLY A 218 -13.12 0.28 -16.18
CA GLY A 218 -14.42 -0.30 -16.55
C GLY A 218 -15.51 0.34 -15.69
N ALA A 219 -16.77 0.20 -16.11
CA ALA A 219 -17.93 0.72 -15.35
C ALA A 219 -18.28 -0.17 -14.15
N THR A 220 -17.88 -1.44 -14.19
CA THR A 220 -18.11 -2.42 -13.12
C THR A 220 -16.80 -3.09 -12.70
N ALA A 221 -16.77 -3.70 -11.51
CA ALA A 221 -15.63 -4.49 -11.06
C ALA A 221 -15.27 -5.62 -12.04
N GLY A 222 -16.28 -6.28 -12.63
CA GLY A 222 -16.08 -7.31 -13.66
C GLY A 222 -15.40 -6.75 -14.91
N GLU A 223 -15.83 -5.59 -15.41
CA GLU A 223 -15.18 -4.95 -16.56
C GLU A 223 -13.74 -4.50 -16.27
N ILE A 224 -13.48 -4.00 -15.05
CA ILE A 224 -12.12 -3.65 -14.61
C ILE A 224 -11.25 -4.91 -14.60
N PHE A 225 -11.74 -6.01 -14.02
CA PHE A 225 -11.04 -7.29 -13.99
C PHE A 225 -10.76 -7.85 -15.38
N GLU A 226 -11.72 -7.77 -16.31
CA GLU A 226 -11.46 -8.12 -17.71
C GLU A 226 -10.35 -7.25 -18.33
N SER A 227 -10.34 -5.95 -18.06
CA SER A 227 -9.32 -5.01 -18.53
C SER A 227 -7.93 -5.36 -17.98
N VAL A 228 -7.85 -5.65 -16.68
CA VAL A 228 -6.63 -6.12 -16.00
C VAL A 228 -6.14 -7.45 -16.59
N LEU A 229 -7.03 -8.42 -16.79
CA LEU A 229 -6.69 -9.72 -17.39
C LEU A 229 -6.19 -9.59 -18.83
N ARG A 230 -6.73 -8.66 -19.62
CA ARG A 230 -6.21 -8.35 -20.97
C ARG A 230 -4.81 -7.72 -20.87
N GLY A 231 -4.54 -6.90 -19.86
CA GLY A 231 -3.22 -6.31 -19.60
C GLY A 231 -2.74 -5.37 -20.71
N ASN A 232 -3.67 -4.76 -21.46
CA ASN A 232 -3.34 -3.89 -22.59
C ASN A 232 -2.97 -2.48 -22.11
N LEU A 233 -1.73 -2.33 -21.61
CA LEU A 233 -1.21 -1.04 -21.18
C LEU A 233 -1.05 -0.09 -22.37
N ARG A 234 -1.65 1.10 -22.26
CA ARG A 234 -1.61 2.14 -23.29
C ARG A 234 -1.13 3.46 -22.69
N PHE A 235 -0.53 4.31 -23.53
CA PHE A 235 -0.10 5.65 -23.16
C PHE A 235 -0.74 6.67 -24.12
N PRO A 236 -2.01 7.07 -23.91
CA PRO A 236 -2.69 8.00 -24.81
C PRO A 236 -1.97 9.35 -24.89
N SER A 237 -1.77 9.87 -26.11
CA SER A 237 -1.03 11.12 -26.32
C SER A 237 -1.55 12.30 -25.51
N ARG A 238 -2.87 12.38 -25.26
CA ARG A 238 -3.47 13.46 -24.44
C ARG A 238 -2.86 13.59 -23.03
N ALA A 239 -2.42 12.48 -22.47
CA ALA A 239 -1.91 12.40 -21.10
C ALA A 239 -0.38 12.18 -21.07
N PHE A 240 0.16 11.50 -22.08
CA PHE A 240 1.55 11.04 -22.08
C PHE A 240 2.45 11.67 -23.13
N ALA A 241 1.99 12.67 -23.89
CA ALA A 241 2.84 13.35 -24.89
C ALA A 241 4.10 13.97 -24.25
N SER A 242 3.96 14.59 -23.08
CA SER A 242 5.06 15.23 -22.34
C SER A 242 5.79 14.30 -21.37
N ILE A 243 5.38 13.03 -21.27
CA ILE A 243 5.99 12.07 -20.34
C ILE A 243 7.15 11.35 -21.02
N SER A 244 8.27 11.26 -20.32
CA SER A 244 9.53 10.70 -20.83
C SER A 244 9.39 9.24 -21.30
N PRO A 245 10.20 8.82 -22.29
CA PRO A 245 10.32 7.41 -22.65
C PRO A 245 10.71 6.52 -21.47
N GLU A 246 11.56 7.01 -20.57
CA GLU A 246 12.07 6.29 -19.41
C GLU A 246 10.99 6.04 -18.35
N ALA A 247 10.11 7.01 -18.07
CA ALA A 247 8.94 6.81 -17.22
C ALA A 247 8.02 5.72 -17.79
N LYS A 248 7.77 5.76 -19.10
CA LYS A 248 6.97 4.76 -19.81
C LYS A 248 7.63 3.38 -19.78
N ASP A 249 8.95 3.31 -19.89
CA ASP A 249 9.69 2.05 -19.76
C ASP A 249 9.54 1.45 -18.36
N LEU A 250 9.68 2.25 -17.31
CA LEU A 250 9.44 1.79 -15.94
C LEU A 250 8.01 1.27 -15.76
N MET A 251 7.01 2.02 -16.20
CA MET A 251 5.60 1.60 -16.12
C MET A 251 5.37 0.26 -16.85
N ARG A 252 5.98 0.03 -18.02
CA ARG A 252 5.88 -1.27 -18.72
C ARG A 252 6.49 -2.42 -17.94
N ARG A 253 7.58 -2.18 -17.21
CA ARG A 253 8.28 -3.20 -16.41
C ARG A 253 7.54 -3.53 -15.11
N MET A 254 6.90 -2.54 -14.50
CA MET A 254 6.06 -2.72 -13.31
C MET A 254 4.70 -3.35 -13.67
N LEU A 255 4.06 -2.91 -14.75
CA LEU A 255 2.77 -3.41 -15.24
C LEU A 255 2.94 -4.54 -16.27
N CYS A 256 3.94 -5.39 -16.06
CA CYS A 256 4.17 -6.56 -16.91
C CYS A 256 3.26 -7.71 -16.48
N LYS A 257 2.42 -8.21 -17.40
CA LYS A 257 1.52 -9.34 -17.15
C LYS A 257 2.28 -10.65 -16.86
N ASP A 258 3.43 -10.83 -17.50
CA ASP A 258 4.32 -11.95 -17.21
C ASP A 258 5.08 -11.67 -15.90
N VAL A 259 4.66 -12.35 -14.82
CA VAL A 259 5.23 -12.20 -13.47
C VAL A 259 6.73 -12.46 -13.44
N SER A 260 7.24 -13.37 -14.28
CA SER A 260 8.67 -13.69 -14.33
C SER A 260 9.52 -12.55 -14.89
N ARG A 261 8.90 -11.67 -15.69
CA ARG A 261 9.51 -10.49 -16.31
C ARG A 261 9.17 -9.20 -15.58
N ARG A 262 8.15 -9.23 -14.71
CA ARG A 262 7.78 -8.10 -13.87
C ARG A 262 8.90 -7.80 -12.90
N PHE A 263 9.22 -6.51 -12.76
CA PHE A 263 10.25 -6.07 -11.84
C PHE A 263 9.91 -6.43 -10.38
N SER A 264 10.95 -6.71 -9.59
CA SER A 264 10.88 -6.61 -8.12
C SER A 264 10.95 -5.15 -7.67
N ALA A 265 10.59 -4.88 -6.42
CA ALA A 265 10.73 -3.54 -5.84
C ALA A 265 12.20 -3.05 -5.87
N GLU A 266 13.18 -3.92 -5.62
CA GLU A 266 14.61 -3.57 -5.75
C GLU A 266 15.04 -3.27 -7.18
N GLN A 267 14.42 -3.92 -8.19
CA GLN A 267 14.70 -3.61 -9.59
C GLN A 267 14.09 -2.25 -9.99
N VAL A 268 12.94 -1.87 -9.42
CA VAL A 268 12.36 -0.53 -9.58
C VAL A 268 13.32 0.55 -9.06
N LEU A 269 13.88 0.37 -7.86
CA LEU A 269 14.84 1.32 -7.26
C LEU A 269 16.10 1.55 -8.10
N ARG A 270 16.50 0.56 -8.93
CA ARG A 270 17.68 0.64 -9.78
C ARG A 270 17.37 1.11 -11.20
N HIS A 271 16.10 1.35 -11.52
CA HIS A 271 15.72 1.76 -12.86
C HIS A 271 16.28 3.15 -13.18
N PRO A 272 16.78 3.41 -14.41
CA PRO A 272 17.38 4.70 -14.77
C PRO A 272 16.50 5.91 -14.43
N TRP A 273 15.19 5.83 -14.71
CA TRP A 273 14.22 6.90 -14.38
C TRP A 273 14.16 7.25 -12.89
N ILE A 274 14.36 6.27 -11.99
CA ILE A 274 14.38 6.49 -10.55
C ILE A 274 15.73 7.08 -10.13
N VAL A 275 16.83 6.50 -10.61
CA VAL A 275 18.19 6.94 -10.28
C VAL A 275 18.46 8.37 -10.76
N SER A 276 17.88 8.77 -11.90
CA SER A 276 17.96 10.13 -12.42
C SER A 276 16.93 11.09 -11.81
N ARG A 277 16.13 10.64 -10.83
CA ARG A 277 15.04 11.41 -10.21
C ARG A 277 14.10 12.03 -11.25
N GLY A 278 13.62 11.21 -12.18
CA GLY A 278 12.73 11.64 -13.25
C GLY A 278 13.40 12.45 -14.36
N GLY A 279 14.72 12.66 -14.31
CA GLY A 279 15.48 13.27 -15.40
C GLY A 279 15.71 12.30 -16.57
N SER A 280 15.85 12.82 -17.78
CA SER A 280 16.49 12.05 -18.85
C SER A 280 17.96 11.88 -18.48
N ALA A 281 18.47 10.65 -18.44
CA ALA A 281 19.91 10.45 -18.48
C ALA A 281 20.41 11.17 -19.74
N ALA A 282 21.23 12.20 -19.58
CA ALA A 282 21.88 12.84 -20.72
C ALA A 282 22.58 11.72 -21.49
N VAL A 283 22.18 11.51 -22.74
CA VAL A 283 22.86 10.61 -23.66
C VAL A 283 24.25 11.20 -23.84
N GLY A 284 25.23 10.66 -23.10
CA GLY A 284 26.65 10.91 -23.31
C GLY A 284 27.16 10.13 -24.50
#